data_AF-A0A0A2LT77-F1
#
_entry.id   AF-A0A0A2LT77-F1
#
_cell.length_a   1.000
_cell.length_b   1.000
_cell.length_c   1.000
_cell.angle_alpha   90.00
_cell.angle_beta   90.00
_cell.angle_gamma   90.00
#
_symmetry.space_group_name_H-M   'P 1'
#
loop_
_entity.id
_entity.type
_entity.pdbx_description
1 polymer ?
#
loop_
_entity_poly.entity_id
_entity_poly.type
_entity_poly.pdbx_seq_one_letter_code
_entity_poly.pdbx_strand_id
1 'polypeptide(L)'
;MTTFRVVKISFAFIVFCVFAYNRIKKEKQKRLEEKFKREFDFYSIYDGNQTELIYAPQYDSEWLEALDKKYSWENFDSYDNRFWEYMYRLFDTLTEMSGKDESEEEFFNKLNKPQKVFHSLLAFTGDVDNGGVNQFFFNKPEFAFSVLEAFDELKLNKLKNDYEKCLNEFIGASDSYLKRKEVFNDISINWDQRWDAFKSGENEIKSADILEDYFYTDEFKKELYKTFVDYADKNISLFMWK
;
A
#
# COMPACT_ATOMS: atom_id res chain seq x y z
N MET A 1 -48.37 -27.03 -34.18
CA MET A 1 -46.99 -27.55 -34.19
C MET A 1 -46.05 -26.37 -34.31
N THR A 2 -45.40 -25.97 -33.23
CA THR A 2 -44.45 -24.84 -33.23
C THR A 2 -43.11 -25.41 -32.81
N THR A 3 -42.19 -25.51 -33.77
CA THR A 3 -40.85 -26.05 -33.59
C THR A 3 -39.97 -25.02 -32.88
N PHE A 4 -39.53 -25.34 -31.66
CA PHE A 4 -38.47 -24.60 -30.98
C PHE A 4 -37.13 -24.84 -31.69
N ARG A 5 -36.59 -23.80 -32.33
CA ARG A 5 -35.19 -23.78 -32.80
C ARG A 5 -34.29 -23.52 -31.60
N VAL A 6 -33.60 -24.56 -31.13
CA VAL A 6 -32.48 -24.41 -30.19
C VAL A 6 -31.31 -23.80 -30.96
N VAL A 7 -30.95 -22.56 -30.62
CA VAL A 7 -29.77 -21.88 -31.16
C VAL A 7 -28.53 -22.58 -30.60
N LYS A 8 -27.81 -23.34 -31.44
CA LYS A 8 -26.48 -23.86 -31.11
C LYS A 8 -25.49 -22.69 -31.15
N ILE A 9 -25.27 -22.04 -30.01
CA ILE A 9 -24.15 -21.11 -29.85
C ILE A 9 -22.86 -21.94 -29.90
N SER A 10 -22.00 -21.66 -30.87
CA SER A 10 -20.75 -22.41 -31.03
C SER A 10 -19.78 -22.07 -29.89
N PHE A 11 -19.04 -23.07 -29.40
CA PHE A 11 -17.99 -22.89 -28.39
C PHE A 11 -16.99 -21.79 -28.78
N ALA A 12 -16.68 -21.67 -30.07
CA ALA A 12 -15.84 -20.61 -30.63
C ALA A 12 -16.40 -19.19 -30.39
N PHE A 13 -17.73 -19.01 -30.43
CA PHE A 13 -18.36 -17.72 -30.15
C PHE A 13 -18.27 -17.35 -28.67
N ILE A 14 -18.45 -18.31 -27.76
CA ILE A 14 -18.28 -18.08 -26.31
C ILE A 14 -16.83 -17.69 -26.02
N VAL A 15 -15.87 -18.43 -26.57
CA VAL A 15 -14.44 -18.15 -26.41
C VAL A 15 -14.11 -16.74 -26.95
N PHE A 16 -14.62 -16.38 -28.13
CA PHE A 16 -14.43 -15.04 -28.68
C PHE A 16 -15.02 -13.93 -27.79
N CYS A 17 -16.23 -14.11 -27.28
CA CYS A 17 -16.86 -13.15 -26.36
C CYS A 17 -16.07 -12.98 -25.06
N VAL A 18 -15.53 -14.08 -24.52
CA VAL A 18 -14.65 -14.03 -23.33
C VAL A 18 -13.35 -13.28 -23.64
N PHE A 19 -12.71 -13.55 -24.78
CA PHE A 19 -11.52 -12.81 -25.20
C PHE A 19 -11.79 -11.32 -25.42
N ALA A 20 -12.90 -10.98 -26.08
CA ALA A 20 -13.30 -9.59 -26.30
C ALA A 20 -13.60 -8.87 -24.99
N TYR A 21 -14.34 -9.51 -24.07
CA TYR A 21 -14.61 -8.99 -22.73
C TYR A 21 -13.31 -8.74 -21.95
N ASN A 22 -12.39 -9.71 -21.92
CA ASN A 22 -11.11 -9.59 -21.24
C ASN A 22 -10.25 -8.46 -21.82
N ARG A 23 -10.25 -8.28 -23.15
CA ARG A 23 -9.54 -7.19 -23.81
C ARG A 23 -10.12 -5.83 -23.43
N ILE A 24 -11.44 -5.67 -23.50
CA ILE A 24 -12.12 -4.43 -23.12
C ILE A 24 -11.85 -4.09 -21.65
N LYS A 25 -11.88 -5.09 -20.77
CA LYS A 25 -11.56 -4.92 -19.34
C LYS A 25 -10.13 -4.38 -19.16
N LYS A 26 -9.14 -4.98 -19.82
CA LYS A 26 -7.74 -4.52 -19.76
C LYS A 26 -7.55 -3.11 -20.31
N GLU A 27 -8.17 -2.79 -21.44
CA GLU A 27 -8.10 -1.44 -22.04
C GLU A 27 -8.81 -0.38 -21.18
N LYS A 28 -9.88 -0.75 -20.46
CA LYS A 28 -10.52 0.14 -19.49
C LYS A 28 -9.61 0.37 -18.29
N GLN A 29 -9.05 -0.69 -17.72
CA GLN A 29 -8.12 -0.60 -16.58
C GLN A 29 -6.91 0.27 -16.91
N LYS A 30 -6.25 0.06 -18.05
CA LYS A 30 -5.11 0.88 -18.49
C LYS A 30 -5.46 2.38 -18.61
N ARG A 31 -6.63 2.71 -19.19
CA ARG A 31 -7.08 4.11 -19.29
C ARG A 31 -7.38 4.73 -17.93
N LEU A 32 -7.84 3.94 -16.97
CA LEU A 32 -8.09 4.39 -15.60
C LEU A 32 -6.78 4.60 -14.84
N GLU A 33 -5.81 3.70 -15.01
CA GLU A 33 -4.45 3.90 -14.51
C GLU A 33 -3.85 5.19 -15.08
N GLU A 34 -3.98 5.44 -16.39
CA GLU A 34 -3.57 6.69 -17.03
C GLU A 34 -4.34 7.91 -16.52
N LYS A 35 -5.60 7.76 -16.08
CA LYS A 35 -6.37 8.84 -15.46
C LYS A 35 -5.83 9.14 -14.07
N PHE A 36 -5.67 8.15 -13.22
CA PHE A 36 -5.08 8.33 -11.90
C PHE A 36 -3.65 8.87 -11.98
N LYS A 37 -2.82 8.39 -12.92
CA LYS A 37 -1.47 8.91 -13.16
C LYS A 37 -1.43 10.40 -13.53
N ARG A 38 -2.53 10.95 -14.07
CA ARG A 38 -2.61 12.40 -14.35
C ARG A 38 -2.99 13.21 -13.11
N GLU A 39 -3.60 12.56 -12.11
CA GLU A 39 -4.04 13.20 -10.86
C GLU A 39 -3.02 12.98 -9.74
N PHE A 40 -2.30 11.84 -9.76
CA PHE A 40 -1.30 11.43 -8.78
C PHE A 40 -0.12 10.77 -9.49
N ASP A 41 1.08 11.18 -9.13
CA ASP A 41 2.29 10.47 -9.53
C ASP A 41 2.46 9.27 -8.60
N PHE A 42 2.11 8.07 -9.08
CA PHE A 42 2.23 6.85 -8.29
C PHE A 42 3.71 6.50 -8.05
N TYR A 43 4.02 6.18 -6.81
CA TYR A 43 5.35 5.76 -6.40
C TYR A 43 5.58 4.28 -6.74
N SER A 44 6.83 3.94 -7.05
CA SER A 44 7.30 2.57 -7.23
C SER A 44 8.60 2.34 -6.47
N ILE A 45 8.73 1.18 -5.81
CA ILE A 45 9.98 0.82 -5.13
C ILE A 45 11.15 0.62 -6.12
N TYR A 46 10.85 0.51 -7.42
CA TYR A 46 11.81 0.27 -8.49
C TYR A 46 12.29 1.53 -9.20
N ASP A 47 11.65 2.68 -8.97
CA ASP A 47 12.04 3.96 -9.57
C ASP A 47 13.11 4.68 -8.74
N GLY A 48 13.79 5.68 -9.31
CA GLY A 48 14.78 6.50 -8.60
C GLY A 48 16.01 5.75 -8.09
N ASN A 49 16.54 6.16 -6.93
CA ASN A 49 17.70 5.54 -6.29
C ASN A 49 17.38 4.11 -5.83
N GLN A 50 18.29 3.16 -6.08
CA GLN A 50 18.09 1.75 -5.73
C GLN A 50 19.10 1.24 -4.69
N THR A 51 20.26 1.87 -4.60
CA THR A 51 21.42 1.30 -3.89
C THR A 51 22.18 2.28 -3.03
N GLU A 52 22.16 3.58 -3.35
CA GLU A 52 22.94 4.56 -2.61
C GLU A 52 22.29 4.84 -1.26
N LEU A 53 23.10 4.86 -0.20
CA LEU A 53 22.62 5.33 1.09
C LEU A 53 22.74 6.86 1.06
N ILE A 54 21.62 7.58 1.09
CA ILE A 54 21.60 9.06 1.06
C ILE A 54 21.23 9.59 2.43
N TYR A 55 20.09 9.13 2.95
CA TYR A 55 19.63 9.39 4.30
C TYR A 55 19.89 8.16 5.15
N ALA A 56 20.57 8.33 6.29
CA ALA A 56 20.78 7.26 7.26
C ALA A 56 21.24 7.83 8.61
N PRO A 57 20.78 7.26 9.74
CA PRO A 57 21.49 7.42 11.02
C PRO A 57 22.88 6.77 10.97
N GLN A 58 23.73 7.19 11.90
CA GLN A 58 25.01 6.51 12.17
C GLN A 58 24.77 5.12 12.75
N TYR A 59 25.56 4.13 12.34
CA TYR A 59 25.50 2.77 12.85
C TYR A 59 25.74 2.76 14.36
N ASP A 60 24.92 1.98 15.06
CA ASP A 60 24.90 1.90 16.51
C ASP A 60 24.70 0.45 16.93
N SER A 61 25.83 -0.25 17.13
CA SER A 61 25.82 -1.66 17.55
C SER A 61 25.27 -1.84 18.95
N GLU A 62 25.50 -0.88 19.86
CA GLU A 62 25.02 -0.97 21.23
C GLU A 62 23.49 -0.91 21.28
N TRP A 63 22.89 -0.04 20.47
CA TRP A 63 21.43 0.02 20.30
C TRP A 63 20.86 -1.28 19.72
N LEU A 64 21.45 -1.82 18.64
CA LEU A 64 20.99 -3.09 18.05
C LEU A 64 21.06 -4.25 19.06
N GLU A 65 22.17 -4.36 19.79
CA GLU A 65 22.31 -5.38 20.84
C GLU A 65 21.32 -5.20 21.99
N ALA A 66 20.98 -3.95 22.34
CA ALA A 66 19.99 -3.67 23.37
C ALA A 66 18.59 -4.09 22.92
N LEU A 67 18.24 -3.88 21.65
CA LEU A 67 16.97 -4.33 21.08
C LEU A 67 16.84 -5.86 21.10
N ASP A 68 17.89 -6.58 20.71
CA ASP A 68 17.91 -8.05 20.73
C ASP A 68 17.76 -8.62 22.15
N LYS A 69 18.24 -7.89 23.17
CA LYS A 69 18.08 -8.27 24.58
C LYS A 69 16.68 -7.93 25.13
N LYS A 70 16.10 -6.81 24.70
CA LYS A 70 14.81 -6.31 25.20
C LYS A 70 13.63 -7.03 24.57
N TYR A 71 13.67 -7.24 23.25
CA TYR A 71 12.52 -7.72 22.49
C TYR A 71 12.75 -9.15 22.00
N SER A 72 11.74 -10.00 22.20
CA SER A 72 11.68 -11.32 21.61
C SER A 72 10.32 -11.54 20.96
N TRP A 73 10.29 -12.27 19.85
CA TRP A 73 9.05 -12.56 19.16
C TRP A 73 8.15 -13.48 20.01
N GLU A 74 8.69 -14.26 20.92
CA GLU A 74 7.93 -15.08 21.87
C GLU A 74 7.07 -14.21 22.80
N ASN A 75 7.56 -13.04 23.22
CA ASN A 75 6.86 -12.09 24.09
C ASN A 75 6.42 -10.83 23.32
N PHE A 76 5.84 -11.03 22.14
CA PHE A 76 5.40 -9.94 21.27
C PHE A 76 4.29 -9.09 21.90
N ASP A 77 4.44 -7.77 21.80
CA ASP A 77 3.43 -6.76 22.09
C ASP A 77 3.24 -5.91 20.82
N SER A 78 1.99 -5.73 20.37
CA SER A 78 1.67 -5.02 19.12
C SER A 78 1.97 -3.51 19.19
N TYR A 79 2.15 -2.94 20.38
CA TYR A 79 2.46 -1.53 20.62
C TYR A 79 3.88 -1.28 21.15
N ASP A 80 4.56 -2.29 21.70
CA ASP A 80 5.95 -2.19 22.17
C ASP A 80 6.81 -3.36 21.66
N ASN A 81 7.43 -3.19 20.50
CA ASN A 81 8.31 -4.19 19.90
C ASN A 81 9.36 -3.55 18.98
N ARG A 82 10.30 -4.38 18.50
CA ARG A 82 11.45 -3.96 17.68
C ARG A 82 11.07 -3.21 16.40
N PHE A 83 9.91 -3.47 15.80
CA PHE A 83 9.46 -2.75 14.61
C PHE A 83 9.27 -1.25 14.88
N TRP A 84 8.68 -0.89 16.03
CA TRP A 84 8.45 0.52 16.38
C TRP A 84 9.77 1.26 16.61
N GLU A 85 10.74 0.62 17.26
CA GLU A 85 12.10 1.16 17.41
C GLU A 85 12.78 1.39 16.06
N TYR A 86 12.54 0.50 15.09
CA TYR A 86 13.04 0.66 13.72
C TYR A 86 12.35 1.80 12.99
N MET A 87 11.03 1.97 13.14
CA MET A 87 10.32 3.13 12.62
C MET A 87 10.93 4.44 13.14
N TYR A 88 11.04 4.59 14.47
CA TYR A 88 11.58 5.81 15.06
C TYR A 88 13.03 6.07 14.64
N ARG A 89 13.90 5.06 14.76
CA ARG A 89 15.34 5.27 14.55
C ARG A 89 15.74 5.28 13.08
N LEU A 90 15.21 4.36 12.28
CA LEU A 90 15.64 4.17 10.89
C LEU A 90 14.82 4.97 9.89
N PHE A 91 13.68 5.55 10.28
CA PHE A 91 12.78 6.20 9.34
C PHE A 91 12.36 7.62 9.73
N ASP A 92 11.88 7.86 10.95
CA ASP A 92 11.56 9.23 11.38
C ASP A 92 12.80 10.13 11.30
N THR A 93 13.96 9.58 11.69
CA THR A 93 15.26 10.23 11.52
C THR A 93 15.55 10.62 10.05
N LEU A 94 15.15 9.80 9.06
CA LEU A 94 15.40 10.11 7.64
C LEU A 94 14.56 11.31 7.18
N THR A 95 13.31 11.35 7.64
CA THR A 95 12.38 12.45 7.35
C THR A 95 12.86 13.77 8.00
N GLU A 96 13.51 13.68 9.16
CA GLU A 96 14.17 14.84 9.76
C GLU A 96 15.41 15.30 8.95
N MET A 97 16.13 14.36 8.33
CA MET A 97 17.34 14.63 7.54
C MET A 97 17.05 15.21 6.14
N SER A 98 15.93 14.86 5.51
CA SER A 98 15.56 15.38 4.17
C SER A 98 15.28 16.88 4.16
N GLY A 99 14.93 17.44 5.32
CA GLY A 99 14.59 18.86 5.45
C GLY A 99 13.18 19.18 4.98
N LYS A 100 12.73 20.41 5.25
CA LYS A 100 11.32 20.83 5.07
C LYS A 100 10.92 21.20 3.64
N ASP A 101 11.90 21.34 2.74
CA ASP A 101 11.69 21.87 1.39
C ASP A 101 11.61 20.78 0.31
N GLU A 102 11.87 19.52 0.67
CA GLU A 102 11.80 18.37 -0.24
C GLU A 102 10.36 17.85 -0.35
N SER A 103 9.89 17.55 -1.57
CA SER A 103 8.58 16.91 -1.75
C SER A 103 8.61 15.44 -1.31
N GLU A 104 7.46 14.87 -0.94
CA GLU A 104 7.37 13.44 -0.59
C GLU A 104 7.88 12.53 -1.73
N GLU A 105 7.60 12.90 -2.98
CA GLU A 105 8.07 12.15 -4.16
C GLU A 105 9.60 12.23 -4.31
N GLU A 106 10.18 13.42 -4.15
CA GLU A 106 11.63 13.62 -4.21
C GLU A 106 12.34 12.83 -3.10
N PHE A 107 11.81 12.91 -1.88
CA PHE A 107 12.29 12.14 -0.74
C PHE A 107 12.23 10.65 -1.02
N PHE A 108 11.05 10.14 -1.41
CA PHE A 108 10.85 8.74 -1.72
C PHE A 108 11.82 8.28 -2.81
N ASN A 109 12.00 9.05 -3.89
CA ASN A 109 12.90 8.70 -4.98
C ASN A 109 14.38 8.66 -4.58
N LYS A 110 14.81 9.41 -3.54
CA LYS A 110 16.16 9.37 -2.99
C LYS A 110 16.41 8.20 -2.05
N LEU A 111 15.38 7.61 -1.45
CA LEU A 111 15.55 6.40 -0.64
C LEU A 111 16.09 5.25 -1.50
N ASN A 112 16.94 4.39 -0.92
CA ASN A 112 17.29 3.13 -1.58
C ASN A 112 16.13 2.13 -1.53
N LYS A 113 16.25 1.01 -2.25
CA LYS A 113 15.14 0.04 -2.36
C LYS A 113 14.67 -0.50 -1.00
N PRO A 114 15.54 -1.00 -0.09
CA PRO A 114 15.09 -1.43 1.24
C PRO A 114 14.35 -0.34 2.04
N GLN A 115 14.83 0.91 1.98
CA GLN A 115 14.16 2.04 2.62
C GLN A 115 12.79 2.32 2.00
N LYS A 116 12.65 2.25 0.67
CA LYS A 116 11.35 2.40 -0.04
C LYS A 116 10.34 1.33 0.34
N VAL A 117 10.81 0.09 0.47
CA VAL A 117 9.99 -1.02 0.97
C VAL A 117 9.45 -0.63 2.35
N PHE A 118 10.33 -0.23 3.27
CA PHE A 118 9.94 0.14 4.62
C PHE A 118 8.99 1.36 4.67
N HIS A 119 9.29 2.42 3.91
CA HIS A 119 8.42 3.61 3.80
C HIS A 119 7.02 3.25 3.33
N SER A 120 6.92 2.46 2.26
CA SER A 120 5.62 2.07 1.68
C SER A 120 4.77 1.31 2.69
N LEU A 121 5.40 0.47 3.50
CA LEU A 121 4.72 -0.29 4.54
C LEU A 121 4.27 0.60 5.69
N LEU A 122 5.11 1.53 6.15
CA LEU A 122 4.72 2.49 7.19
C LEU A 122 3.55 3.37 6.73
N ALA A 123 3.57 3.81 5.46
CA ALA A 123 2.46 4.54 4.87
C ALA A 123 1.16 3.71 4.89
N PHE A 124 1.22 2.43 4.52
CA PHE A 124 0.07 1.54 4.54
C PHE A 124 -0.42 1.23 5.96
N THR A 125 0.46 0.71 6.82
CA THR A 125 0.08 0.29 8.18
C THR A 125 -0.42 1.46 9.01
N GLY A 126 0.19 2.64 8.85
CA GLY A 126 -0.21 3.85 9.58
C GLY A 126 -1.64 4.31 9.28
N ASP A 127 -2.12 4.20 8.03
CA ASP A 127 -3.50 4.54 7.70
C ASP A 127 -4.48 3.40 7.97
N VAL A 128 -4.08 2.15 7.71
CA VAL A 128 -4.95 0.98 7.93
C VAL A 128 -5.22 0.77 9.42
N ASP A 129 -4.22 0.91 10.30
CA ASP A 129 -4.42 0.84 11.75
C ASP A 129 -5.37 1.92 12.28
N ASN A 130 -5.52 3.04 11.57
CA ASN A 130 -6.35 4.17 11.99
C ASN A 130 -7.78 4.14 11.43
N GLY A 131 -7.97 3.76 10.17
CA GLY A 131 -9.28 3.78 9.51
C GLY A 131 -9.40 2.87 8.30
N GLY A 132 -8.62 1.80 8.27
CA GLY A 132 -8.72 0.75 7.26
C GLY A 132 -8.18 1.12 5.88
N VAL A 133 -8.40 0.20 4.94
CA VAL A 133 -7.86 0.28 3.57
C VAL A 133 -8.45 1.47 2.80
N ASN A 134 -9.72 1.82 3.05
CA ASN A 134 -10.33 3.01 2.45
C ASN A 134 -9.63 4.30 2.88
N GLN A 135 -9.27 4.43 4.17
CA GLN A 135 -8.53 5.60 4.65
C GLN A 135 -7.16 5.70 3.95
N PHE A 136 -6.44 4.58 3.81
CA PHE A 136 -5.15 4.55 3.11
C PHE A 136 -5.26 5.09 1.68
N PHE A 137 -6.17 4.54 0.86
CA PHE A 137 -6.34 5.03 -0.52
C PHE A 137 -6.84 6.47 -0.60
N PHE A 138 -7.55 6.95 0.41
CA PHE A 138 -8.03 8.32 0.45
C PHE A 138 -6.94 9.32 0.80
N ASN A 139 -6.05 8.96 1.73
CA ASN A 139 -4.99 9.82 2.24
C ASN A 139 -3.72 9.76 1.39
N LYS A 140 -3.34 8.56 0.95
CA LYS A 140 -2.05 8.26 0.30
C LYS A 140 -2.18 7.46 -0.99
N PRO A 141 -3.04 7.87 -1.94
CA PRO A 141 -3.24 7.13 -3.20
C PRO A 141 -1.94 6.93 -3.99
N GLU A 142 -0.97 7.84 -3.90
CA GLU A 142 0.34 7.76 -4.54
C GLU A 142 1.15 6.52 -4.15
N PHE A 143 0.97 5.97 -2.93
CA PHE A 143 1.62 4.75 -2.47
C PHE A 143 0.95 3.45 -2.94
N ALA A 144 -0.17 3.54 -3.65
CA ALA A 144 -1.01 2.39 -3.97
C ALA A 144 -0.25 1.22 -4.64
N PHE A 145 0.69 1.53 -5.54
CA PHE A 145 1.49 0.52 -6.23
C PHE A 145 2.74 0.11 -5.46
N SER A 146 3.46 1.05 -4.84
CA SER A 146 4.67 0.73 -4.07
C SER A 146 4.37 -0.22 -2.89
N VAL A 147 3.17 -0.13 -2.30
CA VAL A 147 2.70 -1.09 -1.27
C VAL A 147 2.53 -2.51 -1.83
N LEU A 148 1.90 -2.66 -3.00
CA LEU A 148 1.76 -3.97 -3.65
C LEU A 148 3.14 -4.59 -3.97
N GLU A 149 4.06 -3.75 -4.45
CA GLU A 149 5.43 -4.15 -4.78
C GLU A 149 6.22 -4.52 -3.51
N ALA A 150 6.06 -3.79 -2.41
CA ALA A 150 6.67 -4.11 -1.13
C ALA A 150 6.18 -5.45 -0.57
N PHE A 151 4.88 -5.75 -0.68
CA PHE A 151 4.35 -7.07 -0.29
C PHE A 151 4.93 -8.20 -1.13
N ASP A 152 5.17 -7.97 -2.42
CA ASP A 152 5.83 -8.94 -3.30
C ASP A 152 7.31 -9.17 -2.91
N GLU A 153 8.06 -8.08 -2.70
CA GLU A 153 9.47 -8.13 -2.27
C GLU A 153 9.65 -8.93 -0.97
N LEU A 154 8.71 -8.74 -0.03
CA LEU A 154 8.69 -9.42 1.27
C LEU A 154 8.02 -10.79 1.25
N LYS A 155 7.52 -11.22 0.09
CA LYS A 155 6.84 -12.51 -0.09
C LYS A 155 5.62 -12.70 0.80
N LEU A 156 4.91 -11.61 1.11
CA LEU A 156 3.68 -11.58 1.90
C LEU A 156 2.47 -11.98 1.02
N ASN A 157 2.49 -13.20 0.47
CA ASN A 157 1.59 -13.62 -0.61
C ASN A 157 0.10 -13.45 -0.31
N LYS A 158 -0.34 -13.77 0.91
CA LYS A 158 -1.75 -13.62 1.32
C LYS A 158 -2.16 -12.15 1.29
N LEU A 159 -1.40 -11.30 2.00
CA LEU A 159 -1.62 -9.86 2.08
C LEU A 159 -1.58 -9.21 0.69
N LYS A 160 -0.57 -9.57 -0.12
CA LYS A 160 -0.44 -9.13 -1.52
C LYS A 160 -1.70 -9.43 -2.32
N ASN A 161 -2.17 -10.67 -2.30
CA ASN A 161 -3.31 -11.11 -3.12
C ASN A 161 -4.62 -10.44 -2.69
N ASP A 162 -4.83 -10.22 -1.40
CA ASP A 162 -6.03 -9.55 -0.90
C ASP A 162 -5.96 -8.04 -1.14
N TYR A 163 -4.80 -7.42 -0.95
CA TYR A 163 -4.56 -6.02 -1.30
C TYR A 163 -4.71 -5.75 -2.80
N GLU A 164 -4.24 -6.64 -3.68
CA GLU A 164 -4.41 -6.52 -5.14
C GLU A 164 -5.90 -6.45 -5.55
N LYS A 165 -6.79 -7.16 -4.85
CA LYS A 165 -8.24 -7.05 -5.09
C LYS A 165 -8.74 -5.66 -4.70
N CYS A 166 -8.33 -5.16 -3.54
CA CYS A 166 -8.68 -3.82 -3.05
C CYS A 166 -8.20 -2.73 -4.03
N LEU A 167 -6.95 -2.83 -4.49
CA LEU A 167 -6.36 -1.92 -5.47
C LEU A 167 -7.14 -1.92 -6.80
N ASN A 168 -7.54 -3.10 -7.29
CA ASN A 168 -8.33 -3.20 -8.52
C ASN A 168 -9.73 -2.59 -8.37
N GLU A 169 -10.36 -2.74 -7.21
CA GLU A 169 -11.64 -2.10 -6.88
C GLU A 169 -11.49 -0.57 -6.82
N PHE A 170 -10.46 -0.08 -6.12
CA PHE A 170 -10.12 1.34 -6.04
C PHE A 170 -9.90 1.96 -7.43
N ILE A 171 -9.07 1.33 -8.27
CA ILE A 171 -8.85 1.76 -9.66
C ILE A 171 -10.17 1.75 -10.45
N GLY A 172 -10.95 0.68 -10.30
CA GLY A 172 -12.26 0.52 -10.93
C GLY A 172 -13.28 1.60 -10.53
N ALA A 173 -13.10 2.21 -9.37
CA ALA A 173 -13.97 3.24 -8.81
C ALA A 173 -13.41 4.68 -8.92
N SER A 174 -12.32 4.87 -9.67
CA SER A 174 -11.66 6.17 -9.93
C SER A 174 -12.57 7.39 -10.11
N ASP A 175 -13.58 7.31 -10.98
CA ASP A 175 -14.51 8.42 -11.23
C ASP A 175 -15.28 8.81 -9.96
N SER A 176 -15.75 7.82 -9.22
CA SER A 176 -16.44 8.03 -7.95
C SER A 176 -15.47 8.58 -6.91
N TYR A 177 -14.25 8.03 -6.85
CA TYR A 177 -13.21 8.48 -5.92
C TYR A 177 -12.88 9.96 -6.09
N LEU A 178 -12.58 10.40 -7.32
CA LEU A 178 -12.23 11.80 -7.60
C LEU A 178 -13.38 12.74 -7.21
N LYS A 179 -14.62 12.34 -7.49
CA LYS A 179 -15.81 13.09 -7.06
C LYS A 179 -15.95 13.15 -5.53
N ARG A 180 -15.73 12.04 -4.83
CA ARG A 180 -15.78 12.01 -3.35
C ARG A 180 -14.67 12.88 -2.75
N LYS A 181 -13.47 12.86 -3.33
CA LYS A 181 -12.34 13.70 -2.91
C LYS A 181 -12.63 15.18 -3.11
N GLU A 182 -13.21 15.55 -4.26
CA GLU A 182 -13.68 16.92 -4.54
C GLU A 182 -14.70 17.38 -3.49
N VAL A 183 -15.75 16.58 -3.24
CA VAL A 183 -16.78 16.89 -2.24
C VAL A 183 -16.18 17.02 -0.85
N PHE A 184 -15.30 16.09 -0.44
CA PHE A 184 -14.68 16.13 0.89
C PHE A 184 -13.81 17.37 1.11
N ASN A 185 -13.18 17.89 0.05
CA ASN A 185 -12.30 19.05 0.13
C ASN A 185 -13.03 20.40 -0.06
N ASP A 186 -14.29 20.40 -0.48
CA ASP A 186 -15.09 21.61 -0.62
C ASP A 186 -15.55 22.14 0.75
N ILE A 187 -14.87 23.19 1.22
CA ILE A 187 -15.17 23.84 2.51
C ILE A 187 -16.52 24.57 2.55
N SER A 188 -17.17 24.78 1.40
CA SER A 188 -18.52 25.35 1.33
C SER A 188 -19.61 24.33 1.67
N ILE A 189 -19.29 23.04 1.57
CA ILE A 189 -20.16 21.93 1.95
C ILE A 189 -20.04 21.69 3.46
N ASN A 190 -21.15 21.34 4.12
CA ASN A 190 -21.10 21.06 5.55
C ASN A 190 -20.32 19.77 5.87
N TRP A 191 -19.84 19.67 7.11
CA TRP A 191 -18.99 18.56 7.54
C TRP A 191 -19.64 17.18 7.33
N ASP A 192 -20.92 17.03 7.66
CA ASP A 192 -21.60 15.72 7.57
C ASP A 192 -21.65 15.21 6.13
N GLN A 193 -21.94 16.09 5.17
CA GLN A 193 -21.95 15.73 3.75
C GLN A 193 -20.56 15.40 3.22
N ARG A 194 -19.54 16.14 3.67
CA ARG A 194 -18.14 15.85 3.33
C ARG A 194 -17.74 14.48 3.88
N TRP A 195 -18.08 14.22 5.14
CA TRP A 195 -17.79 12.96 5.83
C TRP A 195 -18.51 11.77 5.22
N ASP A 196 -19.76 11.94 4.78
CA ASP A 196 -20.50 10.91 4.05
C ASP A 196 -19.87 10.60 2.68
N ALA A 197 -19.35 11.63 1.99
CA ALA A 197 -18.57 11.41 0.78
C ALA A 197 -17.30 10.60 1.06
N PHE A 198 -16.59 10.82 2.16
CA PHE A 198 -15.46 9.97 2.53
C PHE A 198 -15.89 8.51 2.80
N LYS A 199 -16.81 8.30 3.76
CA LYS A 199 -17.22 6.95 4.20
C LYS A 199 -17.85 6.12 3.10
N SER A 200 -18.56 6.74 2.16
CA SER A 200 -19.20 6.00 1.06
C SER A 200 -18.19 5.22 0.19
N GLY A 201 -16.90 5.55 0.25
CA GLY A 201 -15.82 4.78 -0.38
C GLY A 201 -15.65 3.36 0.15
N GLU A 202 -16.00 3.08 1.41
CA GLU A 202 -15.95 1.73 1.99
C GLU A 202 -16.81 0.74 1.19
N ASN A 203 -17.96 1.19 0.68
CA ASN A 203 -18.87 0.35 -0.12
C ASN A 203 -18.30 0.00 -1.51
N GLU A 204 -17.25 0.67 -1.96
CA GLU A 204 -16.64 0.48 -3.27
C GLU A 204 -15.40 -0.42 -3.21
N ILE A 205 -14.78 -0.55 -2.03
CA ILE A 205 -13.58 -1.38 -1.79
C ILE A 205 -13.97 -2.55 -0.89
N LYS A 206 -14.92 -3.36 -1.34
CA LYS A 206 -15.54 -4.44 -0.57
C LYS A 206 -14.55 -5.54 -0.19
N SER A 207 -13.48 -5.69 -0.95
CA SER A 207 -12.43 -6.65 -0.63
C SER A 207 -11.61 -6.25 0.60
N ALA A 208 -11.73 -5.00 1.09
CA ALA A 208 -11.06 -4.52 2.29
C ALA A 208 -11.46 -5.34 3.53
N ASP A 209 -12.73 -5.71 3.67
CA ASP A 209 -13.24 -6.51 4.79
C ASP A 209 -12.42 -7.80 5.00
N ILE A 210 -12.04 -8.48 3.91
CA ILE A 210 -11.26 -9.72 3.95
C ILE A 210 -9.86 -9.48 4.52
N LEU A 211 -9.22 -8.36 4.12
CA LEU A 211 -7.89 -8.00 4.60
C LEU A 211 -7.96 -7.58 6.07
N GLU A 212 -8.92 -6.72 6.39
CA GLU A 212 -9.12 -6.15 7.71
C GLU A 212 -9.53 -7.19 8.77
N ASP A 213 -10.24 -8.26 8.37
CA ASP A 213 -10.61 -9.41 9.21
C ASP A 213 -9.41 -10.06 9.93
N TYR A 214 -8.21 -10.01 9.32
CA TYR A 214 -7.00 -10.55 9.94
C TYR A 214 -5.94 -9.52 10.24
N PHE A 215 -5.96 -8.35 9.57
CA PHE A 215 -4.91 -7.34 9.71
C PHE A 215 -4.72 -6.86 11.16
N TYR A 216 -5.82 -6.75 11.91
CA TYR A 216 -5.79 -6.26 13.28
C TYR A 216 -5.47 -7.34 14.34
N THR A 217 -5.27 -8.59 13.94
CA THR A 217 -4.94 -9.67 14.88
C THR A 217 -3.48 -9.58 15.31
N ASP A 218 -3.20 -9.86 16.59
CA ASP A 218 -1.82 -9.86 17.10
C ASP A 218 -0.96 -10.90 16.39
N GLU A 219 -1.53 -12.05 16.01
CA GLU A 219 -0.83 -13.09 15.26
C GLU A 219 -0.33 -12.57 13.91
N PHE A 220 -1.21 -11.87 13.17
CA PHE A 220 -0.82 -11.30 11.89
C PHE A 220 0.15 -10.14 12.05
N LYS A 221 -0.11 -9.22 12.97
CA LYS A 221 0.81 -8.08 13.25
C LYS A 221 2.20 -8.58 13.63
N LYS A 222 2.29 -9.62 14.46
CA LYS A 222 3.56 -10.27 14.80
C LYS A 222 4.28 -10.81 13.57
N GLU A 223 3.61 -11.55 12.70
CA GLU A 223 4.23 -12.10 11.48
C GLU A 223 4.69 -10.99 10.53
N LEU A 224 3.87 -9.96 10.37
CA LEU A 224 4.13 -8.82 9.52
C LEU A 224 5.34 -8.02 10.03
N TYR A 225 5.31 -7.58 11.29
CA TYR A 225 6.38 -6.81 11.91
C TYR A 225 7.69 -7.60 12.00
N LYS A 226 7.61 -8.91 12.27
CA LYS A 226 8.78 -9.78 12.22
C LYS A 226 9.40 -9.82 10.83
N THR A 227 8.58 -9.99 9.79
CA THR A 227 9.06 -10.03 8.41
C THR A 227 9.79 -8.73 8.03
N PHE A 228 9.27 -7.58 8.49
CA PHE A 228 9.94 -6.29 8.28
C PHE A 228 11.27 -6.18 9.01
N VAL A 229 11.31 -6.52 10.30
CA VAL A 229 12.55 -6.47 11.09
C VAL A 229 13.60 -7.41 10.50
N ASP A 230 13.23 -8.65 10.13
CA ASP A 230 14.14 -9.60 9.48
C ASP A 230 14.69 -9.05 8.15
N TYR A 231 13.83 -8.36 7.37
CA TYR A 231 14.25 -7.73 6.12
C TYR A 231 15.20 -6.55 6.36
N ALA A 232 14.91 -5.70 7.34
CA ALA A 232 15.76 -4.57 7.71
C ALA A 232 17.12 -5.06 8.23
N ASP A 233 17.14 -6.07 9.11
CA ASP A 233 18.37 -6.68 9.65
C ASP A 233 19.27 -7.23 8.55
N LYS A 234 18.68 -7.96 7.59
CA LYS A 234 19.41 -8.50 6.44
C LYS A 234 20.03 -7.41 5.57
N ASN A 235 19.44 -6.22 5.58
CA ASN A 235 19.85 -5.08 4.76
C ASN A 235 20.38 -3.92 5.59
N ILE A 236 20.81 -4.12 6.84
CA ILE A 236 21.06 -3.03 7.80
C ILE A 236 22.10 -2.01 7.31
N SER A 237 23.07 -2.44 6.49
CA SER A 237 24.07 -1.56 5.86
C SER A 237 23.47 -0.58 4.83
N LEU A 238 22.22 -0.79 4.42
CA LEU A 238 21.43 0.09 3.55
C LEU A 238 20.42 0.91 4.37
N PHE A 239 20.46 0.82 5.70
CA PHE A 239 19.68 1.66 6.60
C PHE A 239 20.55 2.56 7.49
N MET A 240 21.83 2.24 7.68
CA MET A 240 22.72 2.98 8.58
C MET A 240 24.12 3.20 7.97
N TRP A 241 24.71 4.36 8.25
CA TRP A 241 26.10 4.68 7.87
C TRP A 241 27.09 3.88 8.71
N LYS A 242 28.11 3.31 8.07
CA LYS A 242 29.21 2.61 8.76
C LYS A 242 30.04 3.53 9.65
#